data_AF-A0A2E8HA97-F1
#
_entry.id   AF-A0A2E8HA97-F1
#
_cell.length_a   1.000
_cell.length_b   1.000
_cell.length_c   1.000
_cell.angle_alpha   90.00
_cell.angle_beta   90.00
_cell.angle_gamma   90.00
#
_symmetry.space_group_name_H-M   'P 1'
#
loop_
_entity.id
_entity.type
_entity.pdbx_description
1 polymer ?
#
loop_
_entity_poly.entity_id
_entity_poly.type
_entity_poly.pdbx_seq_one_letter_code
_entity_poly.pdbx_strand_id
1 'polypeptide(L)'
;LPLTKRMAHAVLQAPETSTITEALRYGQVVGWTGSPGLARAVNASRLGRSFAEEVFWSTVIPFLARNESKIPSDWVRSIIDYLHHQRFEHQDVVVADGSLGSGPPAEPNLSMKSRSLPKLMRQVDRWRKAWSVDFEPAKDPEDHGSRRLEYLYLETEDERTGKLLVWTIQELSTARSLANEGQAMSHCLSSKAVSLSTTSVWSVQVRDGRRSHRVMTVAIDINNRYVTQARGRFNANPDRHVDGPQLNPEHGGGDRLKGRLSPREQELLSQSHRILRLWLDREKIAYSKLDL
;
A
#
# COMPACT_ATOMS: atom_id res chain seq x y z
N LEU A 1 26.21 8.42 -0.52
CA LEU A 1 25.52 9.73 -0.56
C LEU A 1 26.47 10.82 -0.11
N PRO A 2 26.69 11.90 -0.89
CA PRO A 2 27.34 13.09 -0.38
C PRO A 2 26.35 13.87 0.50
N LEU A 3 26.68 14.04 1.79
CA LEU A 3 25.92 14.88 2.71
C LEU A 3 26.61 16.23 2.90
N THR A 4 25.83 17.30 3.02
CA THR A 4 26.36 18.59 3.46
C THR A 4 26.66 18.53 4.97
N LYS A 5 27.53 19.42 5.46
CA LYS A 5 27.82 19.54 6.90
C LYS A 5 26.54 19.73 7.74
N ARG A 6 25.58 20.50 7.21
CA ARG A 6 24.27 20.71 7.83
C ARG A 6 23.45 19.42 7.90
N MET A 7 23.41 18.64 6.82
CA MET A 7 22.71 17.36 6.79
C MET A 7 23.35 16.37 7.76
N ALA A 8 24.69 16.26 7.77
CA ALA A 8 25.42 15.39 8.68
C ALA A 8 25.13 15.73 10.16
N HIS A 9 25.09 17.02 10.50
CA HIS A 9 24.67 17.45 11.84
C HIS A 9 23.22 17.03 12.15
N ALA A 10 22.29 17.17 11.19
CA ALA A 10 20.90 16.76 11.36
C ALA A 10 20.73 15.23 11.49
N VAL A 11 21.60 14.41 10.89
CA VAL A 11 21.60 12.94 11.09
C VAL A 11 21.82 12.60 12.56
N LEU A 12 22.72 13.31 13.24
CA LEU A 12 22.98 13.11 14.68
C LEU A 12 21.82 13.53 15.58
N GLN A 13 20.82 14.24 15.03
CA GLN A 13 19.61 14.68 15.72
C GLN A 13 18.39 13.83 15.33
N ALA A 14 18.59 12.74 14.58
CA ALA A 14 17.52 11.81 14.27
C ALA A 14 17.03 11.09 15.54
N PRO A 15 15.76 10.67 15.61
CA PRO A 15 15.25 9.88 16.73
C PRO A 15 16.10 8.64 16.96
N GLU A 16 16.39 8.30 18.22
CA GLU A 16 17.25 7.15 18.59
C GLU A 16 16.73 5.81 18.07
N THR A 17 15.42 5.69 17.83
CA THR A 17 14.79 4.49 17.27
C THR A 17 14.99 4.35 15.76
N SER A 18 15.62 5.33 15.09
CA SER A 18 15.80 5.33 13.65
C SER A 18 16.92 4.37 13.23
N THR A 19 16.69 3.61 12.17
CA THR A 19 17.77 2.89 11.48
C THR A 19 18.76 3.88 10.87
N ILE A 20 19.96 3.40 10.48
CA ILE A 20 20.96 4.22 9.80
C ILE A 20 20.37 4.85 8.52
N THR A 21 19.60 4.09 7.73
CA THR A 21 18.95 4.60 6.51
C THR A 21 17.96 5.72 6.82
N GLU A 22 17.12 5.54 7.83
CA GLU A 22 16.14 6.53 8.26
C GLU A 22 16.80 7.77 8.85
N ALA A 23 17.90 7.62 9.60
CA ALA A 23 18.66 8.73 10.16
C ALA A 23 19.34 9.56 9.06
N LEU A 24 19.93 8.89 8.06
CA LEU A 24 20.52 9.54 6.89
C LEU A 24 19.46 10.30 6.08
N ARG A 25 18.30 9.68 5.84
CA ARG A 25 17.17 10.31 5.12
C ARG A 25 16.56 11.47 5.93
N TYR A 26 16.44 11.32 7.24
CA TYR A 26 16.05 12.39 8.17
C TYR A 26 16.98 13.60 8.03
N GLY A 27 18.30 13.36 8.04
CA GLY A 27 19.30 14.40 7.86
C GLY A 27 19.17 15.16 6.54
N GLN A 28 18.80 14.47 5.45
CA GLN A 28 18.54 15.13 4.16
C GLN A 28 17.31 16.05 4.20
N VAL A 29 16.20 15.58 4.80
CA VAL A 29 14.96 16.37 4.88
C VAL A 29 15.16 17.60 5.76
N VAL A 30 15.69 17.41 6.98
CA VAL A 30 15.93 18.50 7.94
C VAL A 30 17.05 19.44 7.46
N GLY A 31 18.06 18.91 6.78
CA GLY A 31 19.11 19.70 6.14
C GLY A 31 18.56 20.68 5.09
N TRP A 32 17.41 20.36 4.46
CA TRP A 32 16.66 21.22 3.57
C TRP A 32 15.54 22.00 4.26
N THR A 33 15.66 22.26 5.57
CA THR A 33 14.67 22.97 6.40
C THR A 33 13.30 22.30 6.51
N GLY A 34 13.17 21.03 6.10
CA GLY A 34 11.94 20.26 6.33
C GLY A 34 11.75 19.96 7.81
N SER A 35 10.51 19.86 8.27
CA SER A 35 10.23 19.53 9.67
C SER A 35 10.52 18.05 9.98
N PRO A 36 10.70 17.70 11.27
CA PRO A 36 10.71 16.31 11.70
C PRO A 36 9.43 15.53 11.32
N GLY A 37 8.30 16.22 11.18
CA GLY A 37 7.04 15.63 10.69
C GLY A 37 7.16 15.17 9.24
N LEU A 38 7.68 16.02 8.35
CA LEU A 38 7.98 15.65 6.97
C LEU A 38 9.02 14.53 6.89
N ALA A 39 10.07 14.60 7.72
CA ALA A 39 11.10 13.56 7.74
C ALA A 39 10.52 12.19 8.11
N ARG A 40 9.63 12.13 9.11
CA ARG A 40 8.88 10.90 9.44
C ARG A 40 8.00 10.43 8.29
N ALA A 41 7.28 11.33 7.60
CA ALA A 41 6.44 10.98 6.47
C ALA A 41 7.25 10.43 5.27
N VAL A 42 8.45 10.99 5.02
CA VAL A 42 9.39 10.49 4.00
C VAL A 42 9.97 9.14 4.40
N ASN A 43 10.38 8.96 5.66
CA ASN A 43 10.90 7.68 6.15
C ASN A 43 9.84 6.57 6.12
N ALA A 44 8.58 6.91 6.37
CA ALA A 44 7.46 5.98 6.24
C ALA A 44 7.16 5.59 4.77
N SER A 45 7.80 6.20 3.77
CA SER A 45 7.69 5.82 2.36
C SER A 45 8.81 4.85 1.94
N ARG A 46 8.84 4.49 0.66
CA ARG A 46 9.95 3.73 0.06
C ARG A 46 11.34 4.36 0.29
N LEU A 47 11.40 5.69 0.47
CA LEU A 47 12.67 6.41 0.62
C LEU A 47 13.33 6.21 1.99
N GLY A 48 12.60 5.74 3.01
CA GLY A 48 13.21 5.36 4.30
C GLY A 48 13.92 4.01 4.28
N ARG A 49 13.74 3.22 3.22
CA ARG A 49 14.23 1.84 3.12
C ARG A 49 15.39 1.67 2.13
N SER A 50 15.58 2.63 1.23
CA SER A 50 16.58 2.56 0.16
C SER A 50 17.05 3.94 -0.32
N PHE A 51 18.25 3.96 -0.89
CA PHE A 51 18.85 5.09 -1.61
C PHE A 51 18.97 4.80 -3.13
N ALA A 52 18.21 3.85 -3.66
CA ALA A 52 18.10 3.65 -5.10
C ALA A 52 17.60 4.94 -5.77
N GLU A 53 18.14 5.25 -6.95
CA GLU A 53 17.76 6.43 -7.75
C GLU A 53 17.94 7.79 -7.03
N GLU A 54 18.91 7.88 -6.12
CA GLU A 54 19.12 9.06 -5.27
C GLU A 54 19.43 10.35 -6.06
N VAL A 55 20.00 10.24 -7.25
CA VAL A 55 20.22 11.39 -8.14
C VAL A 55 18.90 12.11 -8.43
N PHE A 56 17.79 11.37 -8.58
CA PHE A 56 16.47 11.96 -8.71
C PHE A 56 15.87 12.37 -7.36
N TRP A 57 15.89 11.47 -6.36
CA TRP A 57 15.22 11.73 -5.07
C TRP A 57 15.84 12.90 -4.28
N SER A 58 17.14 13.13 -4.43
CA SER A 58 17.81 14.32 -3.90
C SER A 58 17.29 15.64 -4.47
N THR A 59 16.58 15.61 -5.61
CA THR A 59 15.86 16.78 -6.16
C THR A 59 14.41 16.88 -5.66
N VAL A 60 13.81 15.75 -5.26
CA VAL A 60 12.43 15.68 -4.76
C VAL A 60 12.35 16.11 -3.29
N ILE A 61 13.28 15.66 -2.45
CA ILE A 61 13.35 16.03 -1.02
C ILE A 61 13.32 17.55 -0.80
N PRO A 62 14.19 18.36 -1.42
CA PRO A 62 14.13 19.82 -1.26
C PRO A 62 12.86 20.43 -1.84
N PHE A 63 12.27 19.82 -2.89
CA PHE A 63 10.97 20.27 -3.39
C PHE A 63 9.86 20.05 -2.35
N LEU A 64 9.82 18.90 -1.68
CA LEU A 64 8.86 18.61 -0.62
C LEU A 64 9.05 19.56 0.57
N ALA A 65 10.29 19.74 1.04
CA ALA A 65 10.59 20.62 2.16
C ALA A 65 10.18 22.08 1.91
N ARG A 66 10.46 22.62 0.71
CA ARG A 66 10.06 24.00 0.35
C ARG A 66 8.54 24.18 0.25
N ASN A 67 7.79 23.11 0.03
CA ASN A 67 6.35 23.14 -0.14
C ASN A 67 5.59 22.52 1.03
N GLU A 68 6.27 22.16 2.11
CA GLU A 68 5.73 21.36 3.22
C GLU A 68 4.43 21.94 3.79
N SER A 69 4.36 23.25 4.01
CA SER A 69 3.18 23.93 4.55
C SER A 69 1.93 23.82 3.66
N LYS A 70 2.08 23.43 2.40
CA LYS A 70 1.01 23.26 1.41
C LYS A 70 0.70 21.79 1.13
N ILE A 71 1.47 20.87 1.69
CA ILE A 71 1.34 19.42 1.47
C ILE A 71 0.81 18.78 2.75
N PRO A 72 -0.38 18.16 2.73
CA PRO A 72 -0.84 17.34 3.85
C PRO A 72 0.14 16.18 4.11
N SER A 73 0.42 15.87 5.37
CA SER A 73 1.47 14.90 5.73
C SER A 73 1.24 13.51 5.13
N ASP A 74 -0.01 13.09 5.05
CA ASP A 74 -0.48 11.83 4.44
C ASP A 74 -0.28 11.79 2.91
N TRP A 75 -0.19 12.94 2.24
CA TRP A 75 0.05 13.02 0.79
C TRP A 75 1.51 12.80 0.39
N VAL A 76 2.45 12.96 1.34
CA VAL A 76 3.89 12.83 1.06
C VAL A 76 4.20 11.46 0.45
N ARG A 77 3.64 10.39 1.02
CA ARG A 77 3.81 9.04 0.48
C ARG A 77 3.22 8.93 -0.93
N SER A 78 2.00 9.40 -1.16
CA SER A 78 1.36 9.32 -2.48
C SER A 78 2.11 10.11 -3.55
N ILE A 79 2.71 11.25 -3.19
CA ILE A 79 3.55 12.02 -4.11
C ILE A 79 4.79 11.21 -4.49
N ILE A 80 5.47 10.60 -3.51
CA ILE A 80 6.65 9.76 -3.74
C ILE A 80 6.28 8.57 -4.64
N ASP A 81 5.19 7.87 -4.35
CA ASP A 81 4.77 6.71 -5.14
C ASP A 81 4.38 7.11 -6.57
N TYR A 82 3.65 8.22 -6.74
CA TYR A 82 3.33 8.75 -8.06
C TYR A 82 4.59 9.07 -8.87
N LEU A 83 5.53 9.81 -8.28
CA LEU A 83 6.77 10.20 -8.97
C LEU A 83 7.59 8.97 -9.36
N HIS A 84 7.62 7.94 -8.50
CA HIS A 84 8.27 6.67 -8.82
C HIS A 84 7.60 5.99 -10.02
N HIS A 85 6.28 5.83 -9.96
CA HIS A 85 5.49 5.22 -11.03
C HIS A 85 5.71 5.94 -12.37
N GLN A 86 5.69 7.27 -12.38
CA GLN A 86 5.89 8.02 -13.62
C GLN A 86 7.30 7.87 -14.19
N ARG A 87 8.33 7.86 -13.33
CA ARG A 87 9.72 7.96 -13.78
C ARG A 87 10.39 6.63 -14.05
N PHE A 88 10.05 5.59 -13.30
CA PHE A 88 10.80 4.34 -13.28
C PHE A 88 9.97 3.12 -13.68
N GLU A 89 8.64 3.17 -13.55
CA GLU A 89 7.80 2.01 -13.90
C GLU A 89 7.50 2.00 -15.39
N HIS A 90 7.88 0.91 -16.04
CA HIS A 90 7.63 0.67 -17.46
C HIS A 90 6.15 0.56 -17.78
N GLN A 91 5.74 1.07 -18.94
CA GLN A 91 4.35 1.04 -19.39
C GLN A 91 4.05 -0.13 -20.32
N ASP A 92 2.77 -0.49 -20.35
CA ASP A 92 2.21 -1.45 -21.30
C ASP A 92 2.00 -0.77 -22.65
N VAL A 93 2.69 -1.27 -23.69
CA VAL A 93 2.48 -0.78 -25.06
C VAL A 93 2.09 -1.97 -25.92
N VAL A 94 1.02 -1.82 -26.70
CA VAL A 94 0.62 -2.81 -27.70
C VAL A 94 1.61 -2.70 -28.86
N VAL A 95 2.41 -3.75 -29.07
CA VAL A 95 3.38 -3.83 -30.16
C VAL A 95 2.63 -4.20 -31.44
N ALA A 96 3.22 -3.93 -32.61
CA ALA A 96 2.59 -4.09 -33.92
C ALA A 96 2.03 -5.51 -34.21
N ASP A 97 2.48 -6.52 -33.48
CA ASP A 97 2.01 -7.91 -33.55
C ASP A 97 0.79 -8.20 -32.65
N GLY A 98 0.26 -7.19 -31.96
CA GLY A 98 -0.87 -7.32 -31.02
C GLY A 98 -0.48 -7.83 -29.63
N SER A 99 0.81 -8.10 -29.37
CA SER A 99 1.30 -8.50 -28.06
C SER A 99 1.53 -7.30 -27.13
N LEU A 100 1.46 -7.53 -25.81
CA LEU A 100 1.77 -6.53 -24.79
C LEU A 100 3.28 -6.48 -24.57
N GLY A 101 3.94 -5.44 -25.09
CA GLY A 101 5.35 -5.14 -24.86
C GLY A 101 5.58 -4.22 -23.66
N SER A 102 6.85 -4.07 -23.28
CA SER A 102 7.31 -3.14 -22.24
C SER A 102 7.87 -1.87 -22.85
N GLY A 103 7.07 -0.80 -22.80
CA GLY A 103 7.49 0.53 -23.18
C GLY A 103 8.31 1.21 -22.08
N PRO A 104 8.94 2.36 -22.38
CA PRO A 104 9.60 3.16 -21.37
C PRO A 104 8.59 3.65 -20.31
N PRO A 105 9.08 4.11 -19.14
CA PRO A 105 8.24 4.80 -18.18
C PRO A 105 7.43 5.94 -18.78
N ALA A 106 6.36 6.37 -18.09
CA ALA A 106 5.48 7.43 -18.57
C ALA A 106 6.21 8.76 -18.80
N GLU A 107 7.10 9.11 -17.87
CA GLU A 107 7.97 10.27 -17.96
C GLU A 107 9.39 9.85 -17.50
N PRO A 108 10.18 9.14 -18.32
CA PRO A 108 11.49 8.61 -17.90
C PRO A 108 12.49 9.75 -17.60
N ASN A 109 12.26 10.92 -18.19
CA ASN A 109 13.02 12.14 -17.97
C ASN A 109 12.33 13.12 -16.99
N LEU A 110 11.39 12.63 -16.17
CA LEU A 110 10.70 13.42 -15.15
C LEU A 110 11.70 14.17 -14.26
N SER A 111 11.56 15.50 -14.19
CA SER A 111 12.43 16.37 -13.41
C SER A 111 11.62 17.33 -12.58
N MET A 112 12.11 17.65 -11.38
CA MET A 112 11.46 18.59 -10.46
C MET A 112 11.69 20.07 -10.82
N LYS A 113 12.63 20.40 -11.73
CA LYS A 113 13.03 21.78 -12.05
C LYS A 113 11.88 22.65 -12.59
N SER A 114 10.94 22.08 -13.33
CA SER A 114 9.81 22.79 -13.96
C SER A 114 8.45 22.41 -13.37
N ARG A 115 8.43 21.75 -12.20
CA ARG A 115 7.18 21.21 -11.63
C ARG A 115 6.53 22.20 -10.69
N SER A 116 5.25 22.41 -10.95
CA SER A 116 4.35 23.23 -10.13
C SER A 116 3.64 22.33 -9.13
N LEU A 117 3.72 22.65 -7.84
CA LEU A 117 3.05 21.88 -6.78
C LEU A 117 1.53 21.71 -7.05
N PRO A 118 0.74 22.75 -7.36
CA PRO A 118 -0.67 22.58 -7.70
C PRO A 118 -0.93 21.63 -8.89
N LYS A 119 -0.08 21.67 -9.93
CA LYS A 119 -0.20 20.74 -11.06
C LYS A 119 0.11 19.31 -10.62
N LEU A 120 1.19 19.11 -9.88
CA LEU A 120 1.59 17.81 -9.34
C LEU A 120 0.50 17.24 -8.44
N MET A 121 -0.03 18.01 -7.50
CA MET A 121 -1.11 17.56 -6.61
C MET A 121 -2.36 17.15 -7.39
N ARG A 122 -2.74 17.85 -8.46
CA ARG A 122 -3.85 17.42 -9.35
C ARG A 122 -3.54 16.13 -10.09
N GLN A 123 -2.29 15.93 -10.52
CA GLN A 123 -1.88 14.69 -11.17
C GLN A 123 -1.85 13.52 -10.19
N VAL A 124 -1.32 13.73 -8.98
CA VAL A 124 -1.32 12.76 -7.88
C VAL A 124 -2.74 12.45 -7.46
N ASP A 125 -3.63 13.44 -7.35
CA ASP A 125 -5.05 13.23 -7.04
C ASP A 125 -5.75 12.40 -8.13
N ARG A 126 -5.49 12.69 -9.41
CA ARG A 126 -6.03 11.90 -10.51
C ARG A 126 -5.45 10.49 -10.53
N TRP A 127 -4.14 10.35 -10.33
CA TRP A 127 -3.45 9.06 -10.30
C TRP A 127 -3.94 8.24 -9.12
N ARG A 128 -4.04 8.84 -7.93
CA ARG A 128 -4.77 8.28 -6.80
C ARG A 128 -6.14 7.88 -7.27
N LYS A 129 -7.06 8.76 -7.69
CA LYS A 129 -8.42 8.37 -8.15
C LYS A 129 -8.46 7.25 -9.22
N ALA A 130 -7.52 7.21 -10.16
CA ALA A 130 -7.42 6.18 -11.21
C ALA A 130 -6.89 4.84 -10.68
N TRP A 131 -6.04 4.87 -9.65
CA TRP A 131 -5.52 3.72 -8.91
C TRP A 131 -6.26 3.49 -7.57
N SER A 132 -7.24 4.34 -7.28
CA SER A 132 -7.95 4.56 -6.02
C SER A 132 -9.40 4.98 -6.33
N VAL A 133 -10.15 4.02 -6.84
CA VAL A 133 -11.36 3.67 -6.07
C VAL A 133 -10.85 3.16 -4.71
N ASP A 134 -10.34 4.01 -3.77
CA ASP A 134 -9.98 3.72 -2.34
C ASP A 134 -8.76 4.52 -1.80
N PHE A 135 -8.79 5.86 -1.74
CA PHE A 135 -7.84 6.60 -0.88
C PHE A 135 -8.42 7.95 -0.46
N GLU A 136 -9.19 7.95 0.62
CA GLU A 136 -9.27 9.14 1.49
C GLU A 136 -8.50 8.85 2.77
N PRO A 137 -7.72 9.81 3.30
CA PRO A 137 -7.04 9.67 4.57
C PRO A 137 -8.04 9.85 5.71
N ALA A 138 -7.96 9.01 6.74
CA ALA A 138 -8.66 9.29 7.99
C ALA A 138 -8.12 10.60 8.60
N LYS A 139 -9.03 11.49 9.00
CA LYS A 139 -8.73 12.66 9.82
C LYS A 139 -8.15 12.18 11.15
N ASP A 140 -7.06 12.80 11.60
CA ASP A 140 -6.48 12.60 12.93
C ASP A 140 -7.55 12.79 14.04
N PRO A 141 -7.60 11.84 14.99
CA PRO A 141 -7.79 12.15 16.39
C PRO A 141 -6.51 11.81 17.14
N GLU A 142 -5.97 12.82 17.81
CA GLU A 142 -5.07 12.81 18.96
C GLU A 142 -4.47 11.45 19.41
N ASP A 143 -3.13 11.45 19.44
CA ASP A 143 -2.27 10.79 20.42
C ASP A 143 -2.73 9.45 21.03
N HIS A 144 -2.37 8.34 20.38
CA HIS A 144 -2.24 7.05 21.05
C HIS A 144 -1.03 6.29 20.52
N GLY A 145 0.11 6.44 21.19
CA GLY A 145 1.40 5.79 20.95
C GLY A 145 1.46 4.25 21.03
N SER A 146 0.39 3.53 20.67
CA SER A 146 0.39 2.06 20.53
C SER A 146 -0.49 1.54 19.38
N ARG A 147 -1.14 2.43 18.62
CA ARG A 147 -2.19 2.09 17.63
C ARG A 147 -1.76 1.91 16.17
N ARG A 148 -0.51 2.19 15.81
CA ARG A 148 -0.09 2.12 14.41
C ARG A 148 0.43 0.74 14.04
N LEU A 149 -0.41 -0.07 13.41
CA LEU A 149 0.09 -1.17 12.58
C LEU A 149 0.69 -0.58 11.31
N GLU A 150 1.77 -1.16 10.82
CA GLU A 150 2.50 -0.59 9.69
C GLU A 150 2.12 -1.22 8.35
N TYR A 151 2.19 -0.42 7.30
CA TYR A 151 2.08 -0.90 5.93
C TYR A 151 3.13 -1.98 5.60
N LEU A 152 2.73 -3.04 4.91
CA LEU A 152 3.65 -4.04 4.35
C LEU A 152 3.98 -3.71 2.90
N TYR A 153 5.26 -3.82 2.54
CA TYR A 153 5.73 -4.00 1.16
C TYR A 153 6.71 -5.16 1.18
N LEU A 154 6.45 -6.19 0.40
CA LEU A 154 7.31 -7.37 0.35
C LEU A 154 7.42 -7.86 -1.09
N GLU A 155 8.66 -8.06 -1.53
CA GLU A 155 8.98 -8.67 -2.81
C GLU A 155 9.24 -10.16 -2.61
N THR A 156 8.55 -11.00 -3.37
CA THR A 156 8.72 -12.45 -3.37
C THR A 156 8.83 -12.94 -4.80
N GLU A 157 9.42 -14.11 -5.01
CA GLU A 157 9.38 -14.77 -6.31
C GLU A 157 8.18 -15.72 -6.37
N ASP A 158 7.46 -15.72 -7.49
CA ASP A 158 6.42 -16.70 -7.79
C ASP A 158 7.09 -18.05 -8.08
N GLU A 159 6.99 -19.00 -7.15
CA GLU A 159 7.58 -20.34 -7.25
C GLU A 159 7.22 -21.07 -8.56
N ARG A 160 6.06 -20.75 -9.18
CA ARG A 160 5.60 -21.41 -10.41
C ARG A 160 6.14 -20.76 -11.68
N THR A 161 6.30 -19.43 -11.66
CA THR A 161 6.64 -18.66 -12.88
C THR A 161 8.01 -18.01 -12.84
N GLY A 162 8.69 -18.02 -11.69
CA GLY A 162 9.94 -17.31 -11.43
C GLY A 162 9.79 -15.77 -11.46
N LYS A 163 8.55 -15.25 -11.48
CA LYS A 163 8.30 -13.81 -11.62
C LYS A 163 8.25 -13.12 -10.28
N LEU A 164 8.69 -11.86 -10.24
CA LEU A 164 8.55 -11.01 -9.07
C LEU A 164 7.08 -10.73 -8.75
N LEU A 165 6.64 -11.13 -7.56
CA LEU A 165 5.40 -10.73 -6.94
C LEU A 165 5.68 -9.64 -5.91
N VAL A 166 4.87 -8.59 -5.93
CA VAL A 166 4.97 -7.50 -4.96
C VAL A 166 3.72 -7.42 -4.13
N TRP A 167 3.86 -7.75 -2.85
CA TRP A 167 2.80 -7.80 -1.86
C TRP A 167 2.69 -6.50 -1.10
N THR A 168 1.46 -6.06 -0.86
CA THR A 168 1.16 -4.90 -0.02
C THR A 168 0.04 -5.21 0.96
N ILE A 169 0.16 -4.68 2.18
CA ILE A 169 -0.90 -4.72 3.20
C ILE A 169 -1.11 -3.30 3.69
N GLN A 170 -2.32 -2.78 3.51
CA GLN A 170 -2.65 -1.38 3.81
C GLN A 170 -4.01 -1.22 4.48
N GLU A 171 -4.12 -0.23 5.37
CA GLU A 171 -5.36 0.04 6.10
C GLU A 171 -6.41 0.73 5.22
N LEU A 172 -7.66 0.34 5.38
CA LEU A 172 -8.86 0.92 4.80
C LEU A 172 -9.56 1.78 5.85
N SER A 173 -9.07 3.01 6.02
CA SER A 173 -9.44 3.87 7.14
C SER A 173 -10.65 4.80 6.87
N THR A 174 -11.31 4.67 5.72
CA THR A 174 -12.46 5.51 5.33
C THR A 174 -13.64 4.73 4.78
N ALA A 175 -14.85 5.27 4.94
CA ALA A 175 -16.07 4.69 4.40
C ALA A 175 -15.99 4.45 2.88
N ARG A 176 -15.30 5.32 2.14
CA ARG A 176 -15.03 5.14 0.71
C ARG A 176 -14.08 3.98 0.46
N SER A 177 -12.97 3.90 1.21
CA SER A 177 -11.99 2.80 1.10
C SER A 177 -12.59 1.42 1.36
N LEU A 178 -13.55 1.34 2.30
CA LEU A 178 -14.28 0.12 2.61
C LEU A 178 -15.30 -0.24 1.52
N ALA A 179 -15.97 0.77 0.94
CA ALA A 179 -16.98 0.56 -0.09
C ALA A 179 -16.38 0.01 -1.38
N ASN A 180 -15.26 0.56 -1.88
CA ASN A 180 -14.70 0.03 -3.11
C ASN A 180 -13.93 -1.27 -2.88
N GLU A 181 -13.37 -1.51 -1.68
CA GLU A 181 -12.92 -2.86 -1.32
C GLU A 181 -14.07 -3.85 -1.37
N GLY A 182 -15.23 -3.51 -0.82
CA GLY A 182 -16.41 -4.37 -0.87
C GLY A 182 -16.86 -4.67 -2.31
N GLN A 183 -16.82 -3.67 -3.18
CA GLN A 183 -17.13 -3.83 -4.60
C GLN A 183 -16.09 -4.70 -5.33
N ALA A 184 -14.81 -4.40 -5.16
CA ALA A 184 -13.72 -5.11 -5.82
C ALA A 184 -13.64 -6.57 -5.36
N MET A 185 -13.86 -6.83 -4.07
CA MET A 185 -13.86 -8.15 -3.46
C MET A 185 -15.22 -8.86 -3.58
N SER A 186 -16.24 -8.19 -4.14
CA SER A 186 -17.58 -8.73 -4.34
C SER A 186 -18.18 -9.31 -3.04
N HIS A 187 -17.93 -8.63 -1.92
CA HIS A 187 -18.48 -8.95 -0.61
C HIS A 187 -18.86 -7.69 0.15
N CYS A 188 -19.90 -7.76 0.97
CA CYS A 188 -20.43 -6.58 1.65
C CYS A 188 -19.54 -6.16 2.82
N LEU A 189 -18.64 -5.22 2.59
CA LEU A 189 -17.98 -4.43 3.63
C LEU A 189 -18.82 -3.17 3.91
N SER A 190 -19.90 -3.29 4.69
CA SER A 190 -20.71 -2.12 4.99
C SER A 190 -19.97 -1.21 5.97
N SER A 191 -19.68 0.02 5.55
CA SER A 191 -19.08 1.09 6.38
C SER A 191 -19.90 1.42 7.64
N LYS A 192 -21.19 1.05 7.68
CA LYS A 192 -22.06 1.19 8.86
C LYS A 192 -21.84 0.15 9.96
N ALA A 193 -21.20 -0.98 9.66
CA ALA A 193 -21.02 -2.08 10.61
C ALA A 193 -19.65 -2.08 11.30
N VAL A 194 -18.67 -1.34 10.77
CA VAL A 194 -17.31 -1.29 11.30
C VAL A 194 -17.12 -0.01 12.10
N SER A 195 -16.99 -0.14 13.42
CA SER A 195 -16.51 0.95 14.26
C SER A 195 -15.00 1.08 14.08
N LEU A 196 -14.57 2.04 13.26
CA LEU A 196 -13.15 2.32 12.99
C LEU A 196 -12.34 2.69 14.25
N SER A 197 -13.02 2.96 15.38
CA SER A 197 -12.37 3.22 16.67
C SER A 197 -11.91 1.95 17.40
N THR A 198 -12.54 0.81 17.11
CA THR A 198 -12.27 -0.48 17.77
C THR A 198 -11.75 -1.54 16.79
N THR A 199 -12.03 -1.36 15.50
CA THR A 199 -11.68 -2.32 14.46
C THR A 199 -11.01 -1.60 13.29
N SER A 200 -9.80 -2.02 12.94
CA SER A 200 -9.13 -1.59 11.71
C SER A 200 -9.36 -2.64 10.63
N VAL A 201 -9.47 -2.20 9.37
CA VAL A 201 -9.68 -3.09 8.22
C VAL A 201 -8.51 -2.89 7.27
N TRP A 202 -8.00 -3.97 6.68
CA TRP A 202 -6.79 -3.99 5.88
C TRP A 202 -7.04 -4.73 4.57
N SER A 203 -6.46 -4.22 3.49
CA SER A 203 -6.46 -4.84 2.17
C SER A 203 -5.10 -5.46 1.91
N VAL A 204 -5.09 -6.77 1.61
CA VAL A 204 -3.93 -7.52 1.13
C VAL A 204 -4.00 -7.57 -0.38
N GLN A 205 -2.94 -7.11 -1.03
CA GLN A 205 -2.85 -7.01 -2.47
C GLN A 205 -1.54 -7.62 -2.96
N VAL A 206 -1.58 -8.13 -4.18
CA VAL A 206 -0.40 -8.64 -4.88
C VAL A 206 -0.38 -8.12 -6.29
N ARG A 207 0.80 -7.65 -6.68
CA ARG A 207 1.11 -7.31 -8.05
C ARG A 207 1.89 -8.46 -8.69
N ASP A 208 1.24 -9.14 -9.62
CA ASP A 208 1.79 -10.18 -10.48
C ASP A 208 2.16 -9.58 -11.84
N GLY A 209 3.41 -9.15 -11.97
CA GLY A 209 3.87 -8.35 -13.10
C GLY A 209 3.08 -7.02 -13.20
N ARG A 210 2.15 -6.98 -14.16
CA ARG A 210 1.28 -5.81 -14.47
C ARG A 210 -0.13 -5.93 -13.91
N ARG A 211 -0.53 -7.10 -13.42
CA ARG A 211 -1.86 -7.31 -12.83
C ARG A 211 -1.80 -7.07 -11.33
N SER A 212 -2.62 -6.14 -10.85
CA SER A 212 -2.85 -5.95 -9.43
C SER A 212 -4.09 -6.73 -9.02
N HIS A 213 -3.96 -7.56 -7.99
CA HIS A 213 -5.02 -8.36 -7.43
C HIS A 213 -5.25 -7.94 -5.99
N ARG A 214 -6.49 -7.57 -5.66
CA ARG A 214 -6.97 -7.58 -4.26
C ARG A 214 -7.34 -9.01 -3.94
N VAL A 215 -6.67 -9.58 -2.95
CA VAL A 215 -6.78 -11.01 -2.66
C VAL A 215 -7.47 -11.28 -1.34
N MET A 216 -7.34 -10.38 -0.36
CA MET A 216 -7.94 -10.57 0.95
C MET A 216 -8.22 -9.26 1.67
N THR A 217 -9.36 -9.24 2.38
CA THR A 217 -9.68 -8.21 3.37
C THR A 217 -9.55 -8.79 4.77
N VAL A 218 -8.85 -8.09 5.66
CA VAL A 218 -8.59 -8.50 7.05
C VAL A 218 -9.15 -7.46 8.01
N ALA A 219 -9.91 -7.87 9.01
CA ALA A 219 -10.38 -7.01 10.08
C ALA A 219 -9.69 -7.37 11.39
N ILE A 220 -9.21 -6.36 12.11
CA ILE A 220 -8.40 -6.52 13.33
C ILE A 220 -9.05 -5.71 14.45
N ASP A 221 -9.31 -6.36 15.57
CA ASP A 221 -9.65 -5.68 16.82
C ASP A 221 -8.38 -5.01 17.36
N ILE A 222 -8.41 -3.68 17.42
CA ILE A 222 -7.25 -2.85 17.77
C ILE A 222 -6.92 -3.01 19.27
N ASN A 223 -7.94 -3.14 20.11
CA ASN A 223 -7.77 -3.17 21.56
C ASN A 223 -7.20 -4.51 22.02
N ASN A 224 -7.74 -5.59 21.46
CA ASN A 224 -7.34 -6.94 21.81
C ASN A 224 -6.23 -7.50 20.90
N ARG A 225 -5.78 -6.71 19.91
CA ARG A 225 -4.72 -7.06 18.94
C ARG A 225 -4.92 -8.45 18.35
N TYR A 226 -6.12 -8.73 17.82
CA TYR A 226 -6.40 -10.00 17.16
C TYR A 226 -7.17 -9.85 15.84
N VAL A 227 -6.95 -10.80 14.93
CA VAL A 227 -7.71 -10.90 13.68
C VAL A 227 -9.12 -11.39 13.97
N THR A 228 -10.11 -10.54 13.72
CA THR A 228 -11.55 -10.87 13.85
C THR A 228 -12.08 -11.58 12.61
N GLN A 229 -11.56 -11.23 11.44
CA GLN A 229 -12.02 -11.77 10.17
C GLN A 229 -10.94 -11.64 9.08
N ALA A 230 -10.83 -12.64 8.22
CA ALA A 230 -10.06 -12.61 6.99
C ALA A 230 -10.89 -13.26 5.87
N ARG A 231 -11.10 -12.56 4.75
CA ARG A 231 -11.93 -13.07 3.64
C ARG A 231 -11.33 -12.72 2.28
N GLY A 232 -11.30 -13.72 1.40
CA GLY A 232 -11.04 -13.52 -0.02
C GLY A 232 -12.28 -13.05 -0.79
N ARG A 233 -12.11 -12.87 -2.10
CA ARG A 233 -13.18 -12.44 -3.01
C ARG A 233 -14.38 -13.41 -2.92
N PHE A 234 -15.60 -12.88 -3.02
CA PHE A 234 -16.86 -13.64 -2.84
C PHE A 234 -17.02 -14.30 -1.46
N ASN A 235 -16.43 -13.71 -0.41
CA ASN A 235 -16.34 -14.30 0.92
C ASN A 235 -15.65 -15.67 0.97
N ALA A 236 -14.76 -15.95 -0.01
CA ALA A 236 -13.95 -17.16 0.00
C ALA A 236 -13.25 -17.28 1.35
N ASN A 237 -13.47 -18.43 2.00
CA ASN A 237 -12.72 -18.74 3.20
C ASN A 237 -11.33 -19.18 2.76
N PRO A 238 -10.29 -18.48 3.20
CA PRO A 238 -8.94 -18.94 2.94
C PRO A 238 -8.60 -20.38 3.34
N ASP A 239 -9.26 -20.89 4.39
CA ASP A 239 -8.92 -22.17 5.03
C ASP A 239 -9.80 -23.34 4.60
N ARG A 240 -10.78 -23.14 3.70
CA ARG A 240 -11.57 -24.25 3.15
C ARG A 240 -11.12 -24.51 1.74
N HIS A 241 -10.81 -25.78 1.44
CA HIS A 241 -10.83 -26.27 0.06
C HIS A 241 -12.02 -25.65 -0.66
N VAL A 242 -11.77 -25.08 -1.85
CA VAL A 242 -12.73 -24.27 -2.62
C VAL A 242 -13.82 -25.17 -3.23
N ASP A 243 -14.50 -25.93 -2.39
CA ASP A 243 -15.88 -26.28 -2.61
C ASP A 243 -16.67 -25.05 -2.17
N GLY A 244 -17.11 -24.29 -3.17
CA GLY A 244 -18.16 -23.29 -2.93
C GLY A 244 -19.34 -23.93 -2.19
N PRO A 245 -20.23 -23.14 -1.58
CA PRO A 245 -21.38 -23.71 -0.88
C PRO A 245 -22.10 -24.70 -1.82
N GLN A 246 -22.17 -25.98 -1.41
CA GLN A 246 -23.01 -26.95 -2.09
C GLN A 246 -24.44 -26.41 -2.00
N LEU A 247 -25.01 -26.07 -3.14
CA LEU A 247 -26.41 -25.67 -3.23
C LEU A 247 -27.24 -26.90 -2.85
N ASN A 248 -27.98 -26.81 -1.75
CA ASN A 248 -29.14 -27.68 -1.56
C ASN A 248 -30.14 -27.35 -2.67
N PRO A 249 -30.52 -28.29 -3.56
CA PRO A 249 -31.38 -27.99 -4.71
C PRO A 249 -32.82 -27.61 -4.36
N GLU A 250 -33.22 -27.72 -3.09
CA GLU A 250 -34.63 -27.83 -2.74
C GLU A 250 -35.34 -26.51 -2.43
N HIS A 251 -34.65 -25.37 -2.34
CA HIS A 251 -35.30 -24.11 -1.98
C HIS A 251 -35.01 -23.03 -3.03
N GLY A 252 -35.92 -22.96 -4.00
CA GLY A 252 -35.90 -22.04 -5.13
C GLY A 252 -35.72 -20.58 -4.70
N GLY A 253 -34.65 -19.97 -5.20
CA GLY A 253 -34.34 -18.56 -4.98
C GLY A 253 -33.35 -18.06 -6.02
N GLY A 254 -33.87 -17.56 -7.13
CA GLY A 254 -33.28 -16.53 -8.00
C GLY A 254 -31.80 -16.69 -8.39
N ASP A 255 -31.61 -17.06 -9.65
CA ASP A 255 -30.38 -17.05 -10.44
C ASP A 255 -29.49 -15.80 -10.21
N ARG A 256 -28.57 -15.89 -9.25
CA ARG A 256 -27.41 -15.01 -9.09
C ARG A 256 -26.18 -15.89 -9.03
N LEU A 257 -25.57 -16.16 -10.19
CA LEU A 257 -24.24 -16.76 -10.29
C LEU A 257 -23.26 -16.04 -9.34
N LYS A 258 -22.94 -16.67 -8.20
CA LYS A 258 -21.81 -16.27 -7.36
C LYS A 258 -20.54 -16.68 -8.10
N GLY A 259 -19.73 -15.71 -8.52
CA GLY A 259 -18.51 -15.95 -9.30
C GLY A 259 -17.57 -16.91 -8.59
N ARG A 260 -17.02 -17.87 -9.33
CA ARG A 260 -15.98 -18.79 -8.85
C ARG A 260 -14.62 -18.13 -9.03
N LEU A 261 -13.74 -18.25 -8.04
CA LEU A 261 -12.34 -17.78 -8.16
C LEU A 261 -11.66 -18.54 -9.30
N SER A 262 -10.92 -17.83 -10.16
CA SER A 262 -10.02 -18.46 -11.13
C SER A 262 -8.89 -19.21 -10.41
N PRO A 263 -8.26 -20.21 -11.05
CA PRO A 263 -7.15 -20.94 -10.44
C PRO A 263 -6.00 -20.04 -9.95
N ARG A 264 -5.70 -18.96 -10.69
CA ARG A 264 -4.68 -17.99 -10.28
C ARG A 264 -5.11 -17.19 -9.05
N GLU A 265 -6.37 -16.81 -8.94
CA GLU A 265 -6.87 -16.10 -7.75
C GLU A 265 -6.87 -17.01 -6.51
N GLN A 266 -7.13 -18.31 -6.66
CA GLN A 266 -7.03 -19.27 -5.56
C GLN A 266 -5.59 -19.45 -5.09
N GLU A 267 -4.65 -19.54 -6.04
CA GLU A 267 -3.21 -19.62 -5.75
C GLU A 267 -2.71 -18.37 -5.01
N LEU A 268 -3.02 -17.18 -5.54
CA LEU A 268 -2.66 -15.92 -4.90
C LEU A 268 -3.32 -15.76 -3.53
N LEU A 269 -4.58 -16.20 -3.37
CA LEU A 269 -5.23 -16.24 -2.06
C LEU A 269 -4.48 -17.17 -1.10
N SER A 270 -4.06 -18.36 -1.53
CA SER A 270 -3.26 -19.27 -0.70
C SER A 270 -1.93 -18.65 -0.28
N GLN A 271 -1.16 -18.09 -1.22
CA GLN A 271 0.12 -17.42 -0.93
C GLN A 271 -0.05 -16.24 0.03
N SER A 272 -1.14 -15.48 -0.11
CA SER A 272 -1.42 -14.31 0.73
C SER A 272 -1.54 -14.64 2.22
N HIS A 273 -1.85 -15.89 2.60
CA HIS A 273 -1.83 -16.31 4.01
C HIS A 273 -0.46 -16.23 4.62
N ARG A 274 0.55 -16.73 3.91
CA ARG A 274 1.93 -16.73 4.40
C ARG A 274 2.39 -15.29 4.60
N ILE A 275 2.09 -14.43 3.63
CA ILE A 275 2.40 -12.99 3.67
C ILE A 275 1.68 -12.30 4.82
N LEU A 276 0.40 -12.59 5.03
CA LEU A 276 -0.39 -12.05 6.12
C LEU A 276 0.18 -12.49 7.48
N ARG A 277 0.51 -13.78 7.66
CA ARG A 277 1.11 -14.27 8.91
C ARG A 277 2.43 -13.57 9.23
N LEU A 278 3.33 -13.46 8.24
CA LEU A 278 4.60 -12.73 8.42
C LEU A 278 4.37 -11.30 8.92
N TRP A 279 3.34 -10.64 8.39
CA TRP A 279 2.97 -9.30 8.83
C TRP A 279 2.35 -9.30 10.23
N LEU A 280 1.41 -10.19 10.52
CA LEU A 280 0.77 -10.29 11.84
C LEU A 280 1.80 -10.61 12.95
N ASP A 281 2.77 -11.48 12.68
CA ASP A 281 3.86 -11.81 13.59
C ASP A 281 4.75 -10.59 13.84
N ARG A 282 5.12 -9.86 12.79
CA ARG A 282 5.86 -8.58 12.89
C ARG A 282 5.12 -7.58 13.77
N GLU A 283 3.81 -7.45 13.55
CA GLU A 283 2.95 -6.54 14.30
C GLU A 283 2.49 -7.11 15.65
N LYS A 284 2.90 -8.32 16.05
CA LYS A 284 2.45 -8.99 17.29
C LYS A 284 0.92 -8.99 17.44
N ILE A 285 0.22 -9.38 16.37
CA ILE A 285 -1.24 -9.53 16.33
C ILE A 285 -1.58 -11.01 16.46
N ALA A 286 -2.37 -11.34 17.47
CA ALA A 286 -2.82 -12.71 17.69
C ALA A 286 -3.78 -13.17 16.59
N TYR A 287 -3.68 -14.44 16.22
CA TYR A 287 -4.59 -15.09 15.29
C TYR A 287 -4.83 -16.53 15.76
N SER A 288 -6.09 -16.98 15.80
CA SER A 288 -6.44 -18.32 16.30
C SER A 288 -6.98 -19.28 15.22
N LYS A 289 -7.05 -18.81 13.96
CA LYS A 289 -7.59 -19.56 12.81
C LYS A 289 -6.87 -19.22 11.51
N LEU A 290 -5.55 -19.40 11.47
CA LEU A 290 -4.84 -19.46 10.19
C LEU A 290 -4.09 -20.79 10.04
N ASP A 291 -4.01 -21.64 11.07
CA ASP A 291 -3.23 -22.88 11.06
C ASP A 291 -4.04 -24.10 10.59
N LEU A 292 -3.47 -24.72 9.55
CA LEU A 292 -3.69 -26.06 8.95
C LEU A 292 -4.90 -26.24 8.02
#